data_AF-A0A4R8MY31-F1
#
_entry.id   AF-A0A4R8MY31-F1
#
_cell.length_a   1.000
_cell.length_b   1.000
_cell.length_c   1.000
_cell.angle_alpha   90.00
_cell.angle_beta   90.00
_cell.angle_gamma   90.00
#
_symmetry.space_group_name_H-M   'P 1'
#
loop_
_entity.id
_entity.type
_entity.pdbx_description
1 polymer ?
#
loop_
_entity_poly.entity_id
_entity_poly.type
_entity_poly.pdbx_seq_one_letter_code
_entity_poly.pdbx_strand_id
1 'polypeptide(L)'
;MIRILFLFLALSLSISAQESKEYKLTDKAYGLAWDGVNFWYIDTNRRAIIKINEIGEQEIFNLGLANLRGISFDSREGKLLVVAPKQILKLDPNSGGITDKIQIPLSNIAGIASVGNYYYILDLDSGKVQIYDQSSSLLIGGFFTDRTRPRDICYGRESLWISDSADNSIYRYDTKSGKITGSIKTNLRSVRGVLLSGSKLWVVDRENKEIKNIPFIETERFIASGEEEYNLEVSLKFKLDSVSLSKAQIAILHPPSNEQQRIRGVKFSDAAYQPSFIQRNRVHLKKLSIEDLPGEQIVKYKFSSKNQFIKYYVTDEYLDKEAEYPGDVTAFYEKTKEELKLLPRDYLDAIYQARQTSISINDFKDKMKELGVPVQPFRMIRFEKGKAKSIQDSLSIFLLSYGWIPIGDLGLGSNTDKRYFEKKETDLILFQSLNSKSSISPVYFRKDANSEWENLPAEITYKIK
;
A
#
# COMPACT_ATOMS: atom_id res chain seq x y z
N MET A 1 -45.57 -16.44 35.34
CA MET A 1 -45.00 -16.72 34.00
C MET A 1 -43.69 -15.95 33.91
N ILE A 2 -42.56 -16.67 33.94
CA ILE A 2 -41.21 -16.13 34.15
C ILE A 2 -40.72 -15.43 32.88
N ARG A 3 -40.21 -14.20 33.04
CA ARG A 3 -39.57 -13.38 32.01
C ARG A 3 -38.21 -13.98 31.64
N ILE A 4 -37.91 -14.08 30.34
CA ILE A 4 -36.54 -14.29 29.84
C ILE A 4 -36.21 -13.11 28.93
N LEU A 5 -35.38 -12.21 29.47
CA LEU A 5 -34.79 -11.09 28.77
C LEU A 5 -33.47 -11.60 28.16
N PHE A 6 -33.40 -11.73 26.84
CA PHE A 6 -32.15 -12.09 26.16
C PHE A 6 -31.20 -10.89 26.18
N LEU A 7 -30.19 -10.95 27.05
CA LEU A 7 -29.07 -10.03 27.08
C LEU A 7 -28.12 -10.39 25.93
N PHE A 8 -28.12 -9.62 24.84
CA PHE A 8 -27.10 -9.72 23.80
C PHE A 8 -25.77 -9.20 24.37
N LEU A 9 -24.90 -10.11 24.78
CA LEU A 9 -23.53 -9.80 25.15
C LEU A 9 -22.75 -9.52 23.85
N ALA A 10 -22.66 -8.25 23.47
CA ALA A 10 -21.72 -7.83 22.43
C ALA A 10 -20.30 -8.06 22.93
N LEU A 11 -19.65 -9.15 22.51
CA LEU A 11 -18.21 -9.29 22.64
C LEU A 11 -17.57 -8.18 21.80
N SER A 12 -17.14 -7.11 22.46
CA SER A 12 -16.16 -6.21 21.89
C SER A 12 -14.87 -7.01 21.72
N LEU A 13 -14.61 -7.47 20.50
CA LEU A 13 -13.27 -7.88 20.09
C LEU A 13 -12.38 -6.66 20.23
N SER A 14 -11.69 -6.59 21.37
CA SER A 14 -10.52 -5.73 21.52
C SER A 14 -9.62 -6.02 20.32
N ILE A 15 -9.44 -5.03 19.44
CA ILE A 15 -8.33 -5.00 18.49
C ILE A 15 -7.09 -4.92 19.37
N SER A 16 -6.64 -6.08 19.84
CA SER A 16 -5.28 -6.28 20.29
C SER A 16 -4.41 -5.85 19.13
N ALA A 17 -3.50 -4.90 19.42
CA ALA A 17 -2.41 -4.58 18.52
C ALA A 17 -1.83 -5.91 18.05
N GLN A 18 -1.94 -6.15 16.75
CA GLN A 18 -1.57 -7.41 16.11
C GLN A 18 -0.12 -7.71 16.46
N GLU A 19 0.11 -8.50 17.51
CA GLU A 19 1.44 -8.92 17.91
C GLU A 19 2.06 -9.59 16.69
N SER A 20 3.12 -8.99 16.18
CA SER A 20 3.94 -9.55 15.14
C SER A 20 4.62 -10.79 15.73
N LYS A 21 3.93 -11.93 15.69
CA LYS A 21 4.54 -13.20 16.11
C LYS A 21 5.71 -13.48 15.18
N GLU A 22 6.89 -13.66 15.75
CA GLU A 22 8.12 -13.98 15.04
C GLU A 22 8.56 -15.39 15.43
N TYR A 23 9.10 -16.14 14.48
CA TYR A 23 9.69 -17.45 14.76
C TYR A 23 11.17 -17.42 14.43
N LYS A 24 12.03 -17.66 15.42
CA LYS A 24 13.48 -17.76 15.21
C LYS A 24 13.84 -19.12 14.65
N LEU A 25 14.73 -19.13 13.66
CA LEU A 25 15.13 -20.32 12.92
C LEU A 25 16.54 -20.73 13.33
N THR A 26 16.80 -22.03 13.33
CA THR A 26 18.15 -22.54 13.61
C THR A 26 19.17 -22.17 12.53
N ASP A 27 18.72 -21.90 11.30
CA ASP A 27 19.57 -21.51 10.18
C ASP A 27 18.81 -20.78 9.06
N LYS A 28 19.51 -20.51 7.95
CA LYS A 28 19.02 -19.82 6.76
C LYS A 28 17.96 -20.65 6.04
N ALA A 29 16.72 -20.21 6.16
CA ALA A 29 15.60 -20.76 5.42
C ALA A 29 15.51 -20.25 3.97
N TYR A 30 14.91 -21.07 3.12
CA TYR A 30 14.58 -20.76 1.73
C TYR A 30 13.06 -20.66 1.58
N GLY A 31 12.39 -21.62 0.95
CA GLY A 31 10.93 -21.63 0.81
C GLY A 31 10.20 -21.84 2.14
N LEU A 32 8.91 -21.48 2.15
CA LEU A 32 8.05 -21.53 3.33
C LEU A 32 6.67 -22.11 2.98
N ALA A 33 6.19 -23.05 3.78
CA ALA A 33 4.87 -23.65 3.66
C ALA A 33 4.18 -23.74 5.04
N TRP A 34 2.87 -23.97 5.02
CA TRP A 34 2.05 -24.21 6.22
C TRP A 34 1.10 -25.36 5.94
N ASP A 35 1.14 -26.39 6.79
CA ASP A 35 0.34 -27.61 6.64
C ASP A 35 -1.05 -27.52 7.29
N GLY A 36 -1.39 -26.37 7.88
CA GLY A 36 -2.58 -26.17 8.71
C GLY A 36 -2.27 -26.03 10.20
N VAL A 37 -1.12 -26.55 10.66
CA VAL A 37 -0.73 -26.64 12.08
C VAL A 37 0.71 -26.19 12.35
N ASN A 38 1.63 -26.41 11.41
CA ASN A 38 3.07 -26.14 11.54
C ASN A 38 3.60 -25.43 10.29
N PHE A 39 4.60 -24.56 10.47
CA PHE A 39 5.34 -24.07 9.32
C PHE A 39 6.37 -25.11 8.92
N TRP A 40 6.67 -25.11 7.63
CA TRP A 40 7.73 -25.91 7.06
C TRP A 40 8.63 -25.01 6.24
N TYR A 41 9.93 -25.14 6.41
CA TYR A 41 10.88 -24.40 5.60
C TYR A 41 12.02 -25.29 5.11
N ILE A 42 12.67 -24.85 4.05
CA ILE A 42 13.81 -25.56 3.45
C ILE A 42 15.11 -25.01 4.03
N ASP A 43 15.96 -25.90 4.55
CA ASP A 43 17.37 -25.62 4.82
C ASP A 43 18.23 -26.30 3.75
N THR A 44 18.64 -25.53 2.74
CA THR A 44 19.45 -26.04 1.63
C THR A 44 20.82 -26.56 2.08
N ASN A 45 21.41 -25.98 3.13
CA ASN A 45 22.73 -26.38 3.61
C ASN A 45 22.65 -27.76 4.28
N ARG A 46 21.60 -27.99 5.09
CA ARG A 46 21.34 -29.29 5.73
C ARG A 46 20.70 -30.31 4.80
N ARG A 47 20.25 -29.91 3.61
CA ARG A 47 19.50 -30.76 2.66
C ARG A 47 18.25 -31.36 3.30
N ALA A 48 17.56 -30.54 4.07
CA ALA A 48 16.47 -30.95 4.94
C ALA A 48 15.28 -29.99 4.80
N ILE A 49 14.09 -30.50 5.15
CA ILE A 49 12.96 -29.67 5.55
C ILE A 49 12.91 -29.61 7.07
N ILE A 50 12.50 -28.47 7.58
CA ILE A 50 12.39 -28.23 9.01
C ILE A 50 10.93 -27.87 9.31
N LYS A 51 10.33 -28.63 10.22
CA LYS A 51 9.00 -28.35 10.77
C LYS A 51 9.16 -27.46 11.98
N ILE A 52 8.33 -26.43 12.11
CA ILE A 52 8.31 -25.56 13.28
C ILE A 52 6.88 -25.42 13.81
N ASN A 53 6.70 -25.72 15.09
CA ASN A 53 5.40 -25.65 15.75
C ASN A 53 5.08 -24.24 16.26
N GLU A 54 3.90 -24.08 16.87
CA GLU A 54 3.41 -22.78 17.32
C GLU A 54 4.24 -22.12 18.44
N ILE A 55 5.02 -22.90 19.20
CA ILE A 55 5.92 -22.38 20.24
C ILE A 55 7.36 -22.21 19.75
N GLY A 56 7.64 -22.56 18.49
CA GLY A 56 8.94 -22.35 17.84
C GLY A 56 9.92 -23.52 17.94
N GLU A 57 9.50 -24.67 18.46
CA GLU A 57 10.31 -25.90 18.44
C GLU A 57 10.46 -26.41 17.01
N GLN A 58 11.65 -26.89 16.69
CA GLN A 58 12.05 -27.26 15.32
C GLN A 58 12.45 -28.72 15.22
N GLU A 59 11.82 -29.43 14.28
CA GLU A 59 12.10 -30.84 13.97
C GLU A 59 12.69 -30.95 12.55
N ILE A 60 13.74 -31.75 12.40
CA ILE A 60 14.54 -31.84 11.18
C ILE A 60 14.22 -33.13 10.43
N PHE A 61 13.87 -33.03 9.15
CA PHE A 61 13.68 -34.16 8.25
C PHE A 61 14.70 -34.10 7.12
N ASN A 62 15.70 -34.98 7.17
CA ASN A 62 16.78 -35.01 6.19
C ASN A 62 16.33 -35.73 4.91
N LEU A 63 16.43 -35.05 3.76
CA LEU A 63 16.09 -35.61 2.46
C LEU A 63 17.33 -36.02 1.66
N GLY A 64 18.53 -35.58 2.07
CA GLY A 64 19.81 -35.91 1.42
C GLY A 64 20.03 -35.27 0.03
N LEU A 65 19.06 -34.51 -0.47
CA LEU A 65 19.09 -33.92 -1.82
C LEU A 65 19.68 -32.51 -1.81
N ALA A 66 20.55 -32.24 -2.77
CA ALA A 66 21.12 -30.91 -2.95
C ALA A 66 20.13 -29.96 -3.66
N ASN A 67 20.34 -28.65 -3.51
CA ASN A 67 19.60 -27.60 -4.22
C ASN A 67 18.08 -27.61 -3.99
N LEU A 68 17.63 -28.09 -2.82
CA LEU A 68 16.27 -27.86 -2.36
C LEU A 68 16.09 -26.36 -2.08
N ARG A 69 15.00 -25.75 -2.60
CA ARG A 69 14.72 -24.32 -2.37
C ARG A 69 13.26 -24.06 -2.05
N GLY A 70 12.35 -24.52 -2.91
CA GLY A 70 10.92 -24.26 -2.78
C GLY A 70 10.20 -25.35 -2.01
N ILE A 71 9.17 -24.94 -1.28
CA ILE A 71 8.23 -25.82 -0.62
C ILE A 71 6.84 -25.18 -0.62
N SER A 72 5.80 -25.97 -0.84
CA SER A 72 4.41 -25.56 -0.59
C SER A 72 3.60 -26.71 -0.02
N PHE A 73 2.38 -26.43 0.41
CA PHE A 73 1.44 -27.43 0.88
C PHE A 73 0.27 -27.50 -0.10
N ASP A 74 0.01 -28.68 -0.66
CA ASP A 74 -1.21 -28.94 -1.43
C ASP A 74 -2.31 -29.37 -0.47
N SER A 75 -3.26 -28.48 -0.20
CA SER A 75 -4.36 -28.73 0.73
C SER A 75 -5.37 -29.77 0.24
N ARG A 76 -5.41 -30.06 -1.07
CA ARG A 76 -6.33 -31.07 -1.62
C ARG A 76 -5.81 -32.48 -1.41
N GLU A 77 -4.49 -32.64 -1.51
CA GLU A 77 -3.83 -33.94 -1.28
C GLU A 77 -3.34 -34.12 0.17
N GLY A 78 -3.24 -33.03 0.93
CA GLY A 78 -2.66 -33.03 2.27
C GLY A 78 -1.15 -33.35 2.25
N LYS A 79 -0.44 -32.89 1.20
CA LYS A 79 0.97 -33.21 0.98
C LYS A 79 1.82 -31.96 0.89
N LEU A 80 3.06 -32.06 1.38
CA LEU A 80 4.09 -31.07 1.11
C LEU A 80 4.67 -31.32 -0.28
N LEU A 81 4.76 -30.27 -1.09
CA LEU A 81 5.44 -30.28 -2.37
C LEU A 81 6.82 -29.65 -2.18
N VAL A 82 7.88 -30.43 -2.35
CA VAL A 82 9.27 -29.96 -2.25
C VAL A 82 9.93 -30.02 -3.61
N VAL A 83 10.42 -28.89 -4.11
CA VAL A 83 11.11 -28.86 -5.42
C VAL A 83 12.58 -29.23 -5.25
N ALA A 84 13.03 -30.12 -6.13
CA ALA A 84 14.41 -30.51 -6.33
C ALA A 84 14.76 -30.39 -7.82
N PRO A 85 16.04 -30.45 -8.21
CA PRO A 85 16.40 -30.44 -9.63
C PRO A 85 15.69 -31.56 -10.39
N LYS A 86 14.97 -31.20 -11.46
CA LYS A 86 14.21 -32.09 -12.37
C LYS A 86 13.03 -32.83 -11.76
N GLN A 87 12.65 -32.55 -10.51
CA GLN A 87 11.54 -33.26 -9.86
C GLN A 87 10.86 -32.47 -8.76
N ILE A 88 9.60 -32.80 -8.50
CA ILE A 88 8.82 -32.37 -7.33
C ILE A 88 8.60 -33.61 -6.47
N LEU A 89 8.91 -33.51 -5.19
CA LEU A 89 8.68 -34.58 -4.22
C LEU A 89 7.37 -34.29 -3.49
N LYS A 90 6.48 -35.28 -3.39
CA LYS A 90 5.31 -35.21 -2.51
C LYS A 90 5.63 -35.89 -1.20
N LEU A 91 5.56 -35.17 -0.10
CA LEU A 91 5.88 -35.67 1.23
C LEU A 91 4.63 -35.70 2.12
N ASP A 92 4.56 -36.71 2.96
CA ASP A 92 3.59 -36.77 4.03
C ASP A 92 4.02 -35.87 5.20
N PRO A 93 3.22 -34.85 5.60
CA PRO A 93 3.61 -33.90 6.66
C PRO A 93 3.68 -34.54 8.06
N ASN A 94 3.08 -35.71 8.27
CA ASN A 94 3.12 -36.39 9.57
C ASN A 94 4.44 -37.12 9.79
N SER A 95 4.95 -37.79 8.76
CA SER A 95 6.17 -38.61 8.83
C SER A 95 7.40 -37.96 8.19
N GLY A 96 7.22 -36.94 7.35
CA GLY A 96 8.25 -36.40 6.46
C GLY A 96 8.66 -37.35 5.32
N GLY A 97 7.98 -38.50 5.19
CA GLY A 97 8.29 -39.51 4.19
C GLY A 97 7.91 -39.08 2.77
N ILE A 98 8.76 -39.37 1.79
CA ILE A 98 8.47 -39.14 0.37
C ILE A 98 7.45 -40.19 -0.10
N THR A 99 6.29 -39.73 -0.51
CA THR A 99 5.18 -40.57 -0.99
C THR A 99 5.14 -40.70 -2.51
N ASP A 100 5.60 -39.68 -3.24
CA ASP A 100 5.59 -39.66 -4.71
C ASP A 100 6.66 -38.72 -5.27
N LYS A 101 7.02 -38.89 -6.56
CA LYS A 101 8.00 -38.07 -7.28
C LYS A 101 7.50 -37.75 -8.69
N ILE A 102 7.29 -36.47 -8.96
CA ILE A 102 6.88 -35.98 -10.28
C ILE A 102 8.10 -35.47 -11.03
N GLN A 103 8.35 -35.99 -12.23
CA GLN A 103 9.44 -35.51 -13.09
C GLN A 103 9.01 -34.24 -13.82
N ILE A 104 9.91 -33.25 -13.85
CA ILE A 104 9.70 -31.98 -14.56
C ILE A 104 10.97 -31.59 -15.34
N PRO A 105 10.86 -30.99 -16.52
CA PRO A 105 12.01 -30.65 -17.35
C PRO A 105 12.71 -29.35 -16.91
N LEU A 106 12.78 -29.08 -15.60
CA LEU A 106 13.33 -27.85 -15.03
C LEU A 106 14.38 -28.18 -13.96
N SER A 107 15.57 -27.58 -14.05
CA SER A 107 16.70 -27.85 -13.16
C SER A 107 16.84 -26.87 -12.00
N ASN A 108 16.56 -25.59 -12.23
CA ASN A 108 16.88 -24.52 -11.29
C ASN A 108 15.60 -23.82 -10.82
N ILE A 109 14.97 -24.40 -9.80
CA ILE A 109 13.66 -23.95 -9.33
C ILE A 109 13.82 -23.21 -7.99
N ALA A 110 13.08 -22.13 -7.82
CA ALA A 110 13.03 -21.36 -6.59
C ALA A 110 11.85 -21.73 -5.69
N GLY A 111 10.66 -21.90 -6.26
CA GLY A 111 9.40 -22.06 -5.53
C GLY A 111 8.36 -22.80 -6.36
N ILE A 112 7.29 -23.23 -5.70
CA ILE A 112 6.16 -23.94 -6.31
C ILE A 112 4.85 -23.54 -5.63
N ALA A 113 3.80 -23.28 -6.40
CA ALA A 113 2.45 -23.10 -5.89
C ALA A 113 1.48 -24.08 -6.58
N SER A 114 0.59 -24.69 -5.79
CA SER A 114 -0.48 -25.57 -6.31
C SER A 114 -1.77 -24.78 -6.47
N VAL A 115 -2.36 -24.82 -7.67
CA VAL A 115 -3.57 -24.08 -8.03
C VAL A 115 -4.45 -24.97 -8.90
N GLY A 116 -5.46 -25.60 -8.31
CA GLY A 116 -6.26 -26.59 -9.02
C GLY A 116 -5.36 -27.64 -9.68
N ASN A 117 -5.66 -28.07 -10.90
CA ASN A 117 -4.88 -29.12 -11.59
C ASN A 117 -3.46 -28.66 -12.04
N TYR A 118 -3.04 -27.43 -11.73
CA TYR A 118 -1.78 -26.87 -12.19
C TYR A 118 -0.79 -26.63 -11.06
N TYR A 119 0.50 -26.83 -11.36
CA TYR A 119 1.60 -26.32 -10.56
C TYR A 119 2.22 -25.12 -11.26
N TYR A 120 2.34 -24.02 -10.52
CA TYR A 120 3.05 -22.82 -10.92
C TYR A 120 4.46 -22.89 -10.35
N ILE A 121 5.44 -23.08 -11.21
CA ILE A 121 6.83 -23.38 -10.85
C ILE A 121 7.69 -22.17 -11.19
N LEU A 122 8.36 -21.59 -10.20
CA LEU A 122 9.25 -20.44 -10.42
C LEU A 122 10.61 -20.93 -10.92
N ASP A 123 10.82 -20.81 -12.23
CA ASP A 123 12.05 -21.18 -12.93
C ASP A 123 13.06 -20.02 -12.90
N LEU A 124 14.18 -20.23 -12.20
CA LEU A 124 15.23 -19.24 -12.04
C LEU A 124 16.10 -19.08 -13.28
N ASP A 125 16.19 -20.08 -14.15
CA ASP A 125 17.02 -19.99 -15.35
C ASP A 125 16.39 -19.03 -16.38
N SER A 126 15.06 -19.07 -16.50
CA SER A 126 14.32 -18.17 -17.41
C SER A 126 13.72 -16.94 -16.75
N GLY A 127 13.65 -16.88 -15.42
CA GLY A 127 12.95 -15.82 -14.68
C GLY A 127 11.42 -15.84 -14.86
N LYS A 128 10.89 -17.00 -15.27
CA LYS A 128 9.46 -17.21 -15.54
C LYS A 128 8.80 -18.02 -14.44
N VAL A 129 7.49 -17.82 -14.31
CA VAL A 129 6.61 -18.82 -13.73
C VAL A 129 6.17 -19.76 -14.85
N GLN A 130 6.54 -21.03 -14.76
CA GLN A 130 6.16 -22.10 -15.68
C GLN A 130 4.92 -22.81 -15.15
N ILE A 131 3.95 -23.10 -16.01
CA ILE A 131 2.69 -23.77 -15.66
C ILE A 131 2.80 -25.23 -16.08
N TYR A 132 2.79 -26.11 -15.09
CA TYR A 132 2.79 -27.56 -15.27
C TYR A 132 1.39 -28.12 -15.07
N ASP A 133 0.86 -28.79 -16.09
CA ASP A 133 -0.40 -29.53 -16.00
C ASP A 133 -0.13 -30.93 -15.44
N GLN A 134 -0.72 -31.22 -14.27
CA GLN A 134 -0.58 -32.51 -13.61
C GLN A 134 -1.22 -33.65 -14.41
N SER A 135 -2.30 -33.37 -15.15
CA SER A 135 -3.05 -34.38 -15.90
C SER A 135 -2.29 -34.84 -17.14
N SER A 136 -1.74 -33.90 -17.92
CA SER A 136 -0.95 -34.23 -19.11
C SER A 136 0.52 -34.47 -18.81
N SER A 137 1.00 -34.13 -17.60
CA SER A 137 2.41 -34.12 -17.23
C SER A 137 3.31 -33.25 -18.12
N LEU A 138 2.76 -32.13 -18.62
CA LEU A 138 3.45 -31.22 -19.55
C LEU A 138 3.53 -29.79 -19.00
N LEU A 139 4.55 -29.05 -19.42
CA LEU A 139 4.56 -27.59 -19.32
C LEU A 139 3.67 -27.01 -20.42
N ILE A 140 2.61 -26.30 -20.04
CA ILE A 140 1.59 -25.80 -20.97
C ILE A 140 1.67 -24.29 -21.21
N GLY A 141 2.59 -23.60 -20.54
CA GLY A 141 2.78 -22.16 -20.70
C GLY A 141 3.53 -21.53 -19.52
N GLY A 142 3.48 -20.21 -19.46
CA GLY A 142 4.11 -19.45 -18.40
C GLY A 142 4.15 -17.95 -18.69
N PHE A 143 4.63 -17.18 -17.72
CA PHE A 143 4.80 -15.72 -17.84
C PHE A 143 6.07 -15.27 -17.15
N PHE A 144 6.64 -14.14 -17.59
CA PHE A 144 7.79 -13.55 -16.93
C PHE A 144 7.38 -12.94 -15.60
N THR A 145 8.24 -13.09 -14.59
CA THR A 145 8.05 -12.35 -13.34
C THR A 145 8.31 -10.86 -13.50
N ASP A 146 9.11 -10.49 -14.51
CA ASP A 146 9.67 -9.14 -14.70
C ASP A 146 10.46 -8.64 -13.48
N ARG A 147 10.86 -9.52 -12.54
CA ARG A 147 11.61 -9.13 -11.34
C ARG A 147 13.06 -9.61 -11.41
N THR A 148 13.93 -8.94 -10.67
CA THR A 148 15.38 -9.11 -10.79
C THR A 148 15.88 -10.36 -10.07
N ARG A 149 15.33 -10.69 -8.89
CA ARG A 149 15.77 -11.80 -8.05
C ARG A 149 14.58 -12.45 -7.35
N PRO A 150 13.64 -13.07 -8.09
CA PRO A 150 12.54 -13.80 -7.49
C PRO A 150 13.07 -14.99 -6.69
N ARG A 151 12.42 -15.33 -5.57
CA ARG A 151 12.94 -16.31 -4.59
C ARG A 151 11.99 -17.39 -4.16
N ASP A 152 10.70 -17.11 -4.11
CA ASP A 152 9.68 -18.09 -3.80
C ASP A 152 8.33 -17.65 -4.35
N ILE A 153 7.38 -18.57 -4.42
CA ILE A 153 6.02 -18.32 -4.92
C ILE A 153 5.02 -19.08 -4.06
N CYS A 154 3.93 -18.41 -3.68
CA CYS A 154 2.76 -19.08 -3.11
C CYS A 154 1.47 -18.63 -3.79
N TYR A 155 0.41 -19.41 -3.60
CA TYR A 155 -0.93 -19.06 -4.06
C TYR A 155 -1.83 -18.76 -2.87
N GLY A 156 -2.60 -17.70 -2.96
CA GLY A 156 -3.58 -17.33 -1.96
C GLY A 156 -4.36 -16.08 -2.39
N ARG A 157 -5.62 -15.98 -1.93
CA ARG A 157 -6.53 -14.90 -2.35
C ARG A 157 -6.63 -14.77 -3.88
N GLU A 158 -6.80 -15.92 -4.53
CA GLU A 158 -6.96 -16.03 -5.99
C GLU A 158 -5.80 -15.48 -6.84
N SER A 159 -4.66 -15.19 -6.21
CA SER A 159 -3.49 -14.58 -6.84
C SER A 159 -2.23 -15.37 -6.50
N LEU A 160 -1.21 -15.24 -7.35
CA LEU A 160 0.14 -15.70 -7.01
C LEU A 160 0.90 -14.58 -6.32
N TRP A 161 1.69 -14.92 -5.31
CA TRP A 161 2.53 -13.99 -4.57
C TRP A 161 3.97 -14.44 -4.68
N ILE A 162 4.80 -13.60 -5.29
CA ILE A 162 6.21 -13.90 -5.56
C ILE A 162 7.07 -12.94 -4.77
N SER A 163 8.03 -13.49 -4.05
CA SER A 163 8.98 -12.69 -3.29
C SER A 163 10.20 -12.33 -4.14
N ASP A 164 10.68 -11.09 -4.05
CA ASP A 164 11.88 -10.62 -4.73
C ASP A 164 12.90 -10.10 -3.71
N SER A 165 14.13 -10.60 -3.82
CA SER A 165 15.21 -10.26 -2.88
C SER A 165 16.14 -9.15 -3.36
N ALA A 166 15.92 -8.59 -4.55
CA ALA A 166 16.65 -7.42 -5.02
C ALA A 166 16.09 -6.15 -4.37
N ASP A 167 14.78 -6.07 -4.22
CA ASP A 167 14.09 -4.92 -3.60
C ASP A 167 13.33 -5.27 -2.30
N ASN A 168 13.44 -6.53 -1.85
CA ASN A 168 12.78 -7.04 -0.64
C ASN A 168 11.26 -6.82 -0.61
N SER A 169 10.61 -6.89 -1.78
CA SER A 169 9.17 -6.78 -1.93
C SER A 169 8.51 -8.12 -2.27
N ILE A 170 7.21 -8.22 -2.00
CA ILE A 170 6.36 -9.33 -2.44
C ILE A 170 5.41 -8.78 -3.48
N TYR A 171 5.34 -9.42 -4.64
CA TYR A 171 4.55 -9.01 -5.78
C TYR A 171 3.35 -9.94 -5.97
N ARG A 172 2.17 -9.35 -6.13
CA ARG A 172 0.92 -10.07 -6.43
C ARG A 172 0.75 -10.14 -7.95
N TYR A 173 0.47 -11.32 -8.46
CA TYR A 173 0.24 -11.60 -9.87
C TYR A 173 -1.16 -12.15 -10.09
N ASP A 174 -1.82 -11.64 -11.13
CA ASP A 174 -3.01 -12.28 -11.66
C ASP A 174 -2.64 -13.59 -12.38
N THR A 175 -3.32 -14.68 -12.03
CA THR A 175 -2.98 -16.01 -12.52
C THR A 175 -3.38 -16.24 -13.98
N LYS A 176 -4.31 -15.44 -14.51
CA LYS A 176 -4.81 -15.56 -15.88
C LYS A 176 -3.93 -14.81 -16.87
N SER A 177 -3.55 -13.58 -16.54
CA SER A 177 -2.77 -12.68 -17.40
C SER A 177 -1.27 -12.71 -17.11
N GLY A 178 -0.84 -13.19 -15.94
CA GLY A 178 0.54 -13.14 -15.50
C GLY A 178 1.04 -11.72 -15.16
N LYS A 179 0.15 -10.73 -15.09
CA LYS A 179 0.51 -9.33 -14.79
C LYS A 179 0.58 -9.07 -13.30
N ILE A 180 1.46 -8.16 -12.90
CA ILE A 180 1.54 -7.65 -11.53
C ILE A 180 0.30 -6.80 -11.24
N THR A 181 -0.42 -7.13 -10.18
CA THR A 181 -1.64 -6.43 -9.72
C THR A 181 -1.48 -5.80 -8.34
N GLY A 182 -0.30 -5.92 -7.73
CA GLY A 182 -0.07 -5.55 -6.35
C GLY A 182 1.38 -5.71 -5.95
N SER A 183 1.83 -4.97 -4.94
CA SER A 183 3.02 -5.39 -4.19
C SER A 183 3.04 -4.84 -2.76
N ILE A 184 3.78 -5.53 -1.91
CA ILE A 184 3.98 -5.28 -0.49
C ILE A 184 5.47 -5.04 -0.30
N LYS A 185 5.81 -3.85 0.19
CA LYS A 185 7.18 -3.54 0.60
C LYS A 185 7.42 -4.09 2.00
N THR A 186 8.58 -4.69 2.21
CA THR A 186 8.99 -5.14 3.54
C THR A 186 10.16 -4.31 4.07
N ASN A 187 10.35 -4.34 5.38
CA ASN A 187 11.55 -3.83 6.05
C ASN A 187 12.60 -4.94 6.29
N LEU A 188 12.41 -6.12 5.68
CA LEU A 188 13.31 -7.26 5.83
C LEU A 188 14.56 -7.08 4.98
N ARG A 189 15.65 -7.74 5.39
CA ARG A 189 16.95 -7.58 4.71
C ARG A 189 17.18 -8.55 3.57
N SER A 190 16.73 -9.80 3.73
CA SER A 190 16.86 -10.82 2.70
C SER A 190 15.61 -11.67 2.61
N VAL A 191 14.61 -11.15 1.90
CA VAL A 191 13.34 -11.83 1.66
C VAL A 191 13.58 -13.16 0.91
N ARG A 192 12.94 -14.24 1.37
CA ARG A 192 12.92 -15.56 0.73
C ARG A 192 11.52 -16.14 0.70
N GLY A 193 11.28 -17.20 1.47
CA GLY A 193 10.02 -17.92 1.49
C GLY A 193 8.85 -16.99 1.76
N VAL A 194 7.77 -17.18 1.02
CA VAL A 194 6.56 -16.37 1.12
C VAL A 194 5.35 -17.28 1.24
N LEU A 195 4.49 -16.97 2.19
CA LEU A 195 3.31 -17.76 2.47
C LEU A 195 2.16 -16.84 2.83
N LEU A 196 1.02 -17.00 2.17
CA LEU A 196 -0.23 -16.37 2.53
C LEU A 196 -1.15 -17.39 3.22
N SER A 197 -1.46 -17.16 4.50
CA SER A 197 -2.35 -18.01 5.29
C SER A 197 -3.48 -17.16 5.88
N GLY A 198 -4.67 -17.29 5.29
CA GLY A 198 -5.84 -16.49 5.64
C GLY A 198 -5.59 -14.98 5.49
N SER A 199 -5.58 -14.26 6.61
CA SER A 199 -5.33 -12.81 6.62
C SER A 199 -3.84 -12.42 6.70
N LYS A 200 -2.95 -13.39 6.90
CA LYS A 200 -1.56 -13.16 7.29
C LYS A 200 -0.61 -13.50 6.15
N LEU A 201 0.30 -12.57 5.86
CA LEU A 201 1.48 -12.81 5.04
C LEU A 201 2.66 -13.15 5.95
N TRP A 202 3.30 -14.28 5.69
CA TRP A 202 4.49 -14.73 6.39
C TRP A 202 5.66 -14.76 5.43
N VAL A 203 6.79 -14.21 5.86
CA VAL A 203 7.98 -14.07 5.04
C VAL A 203 9.21 -14.50 5.81
N VAL A 204 10.08 -15.25 5.15
CA VAL A 204 11.40 -15.59 5.67
C VAL A 204 12.33 -14.39 5.49
N ASP A 205 12.87 -13.87 6.60
CA ASP A 205 14.09 -13.08 6.58
C ASP A 205 15.30 -14.01 6.75
N ARG A 206 15.94 -14.31 5.62
CA ARG A 206 17.05 -15.26 5.60
C ARG A 206 18.30 -14.73 6.29
N GLU A 207 18.47 -13.41 6.38
CA GLU A 207 19.64 -12.83 7.06
C GLU A 207 19.50 -12.94 8.57
N ASN A 208 18.33 -12.57 9.09
CA ASN A 208 18.02 -12.61 10.52
C ASN A 208 17.58 -13.99 11.02
N LYS A 209 17.46 -14.98 10.13
CA LYS A 209 17.03 -16.36 10.43
C LYS A 209 15.69 -16.37 11.17
N GLU A 210 14.68 -15.78 10.55
CA GLU A 210 13.36 -15.66 11.16
C GLU A 210 12.23 -15.77 10.12
N ILE A 211 11.07 -16.26 10.57
CA ILE A 211 9.80 -16.10 9.86
C ILE A 211 9.05 -14.97 10.53
N LYS A 212 8.68 -13.95 9.75
CA LYS A 212 7.97 -12.76 10.22
C LYS A 212 6.62 -12.61 9.55
N ASN A 213 5.62 -12.24 10.34
CA ASN A 213 4.37 -11.74 9.80
C ASN A 213 4.59 -10.32 9.27
N ILE A 214 4.22 -10.09 8.01
CA ILE A 214 4.26 -8.77 7.39
C ILE A 214 2.84 -8.20 7.36
N PRO A 215 2.55 -7.13 8.13
CA PRO A 215 1.26 -6.45 8.07
C PRO A 215 1.09 -5.75 6.73
N PHE A 216 -0.09 -5.90 6.14
CA PHE A 216 -0.49 -5.18 4.93
C PHE A 216 -2.01 -5.03 4.91
N ILE A 217 -2.48 -4.07 4.13
CA ILE A 217 -3.89 -3.88 3.80
C ILE A 217 -4.03 -4.18 2.32
N GLU A 218 -5.03 -4.98 1.98
CA GLU A 218 -5.41 -5.26 0.61
C GLU A 218 -6.85 -4.81 0.41
N THR A 219 -7.07 -4.07 -0.66
CA THR A 219 -8.39 -3.63 -1.10
C THR A 219 -8.50 -3.88 -2.61
N GLU A 220 -9.69 -3.70 -3.16
CA GLU A 220 -9.89 -3.77 -4.62
C GLU A 220 -9.13 -2.68 -5.37
N ARG A 221 -8.78 -1.57 -4.71
CA ARG A 221 -8.10 -0.41 -5.34
C ARG A 221 -6.59 -0.48 -5.14
N PHE A 222 -6.16 -0.72 -3.92
CA PHE A 222 -4.76 -0.58 -3.53
C PHE A 222 -4.28 -1.65 -2.54
N ILE A 223 -2.96 -1.80 -2.49
CA ILE A 223 -2.26 -2.49 -1.41
C ILE A 223 -1.46 -1.46 -0.62
N ALA A 224 -1.61 -1.48 0.70
CA ALA A 224 -0.82 -0.68 1.63
C ALA A 224 0.09 -1.58 2.47
N SER A 225 1.34 -1.17 2.63
CA SER A 225 2.37 -1.87 3.41
C SER A 225 3.33 -0.84 3.98
N GLY A 226 4.22 -1.23 4.88
CA GLY A 226 5.13 -0.28 5.53
C GLY A 226 4.37 0.76 6.36
N GLU A 227 5.03 1.26 7.40
CA GLU A 227 4.39 2.21 8.28
C GLU A 227 5.41 3.12 8.93
N GLU A 228 5.14 4.42 8.88
CA GLU A 228 5.90 5.44 9.60
C GLU A 228 4.92 6.26 10.44
N GLU A 229 5.32 6.53 11.69
CA GLU A 229 4.54 7.37 12.60
C GLU A 229 5.28 8.69 12.87
N TYR A 230 4.55 9.79 12.76
CA TYR A 230 5.08 11.13 12.99
C TYR A 230 4.24 11.87 14.02
N ASN A 231 4.89 12.43 15.04
CA ASN A 231 4.28 13.36 15.98
C ASN A 231 4.74 14.78 15.65
N LEU A 232 3.81 15.64 15.22
CA LEU A 232 4.13 16.99 14.78
C LEU A 232 3.57 18.04 15.72
N GLU A 233 4.35 19.11 15.90
CA GLU A 233 3.90 20.41 16.38
C GLU A 233 4.10 21.43 15.25
N VAL A 234 3.01 22.00 14.74
CA VAL A 234 2.98 22.96 13.65
C VAL A 234 2.69 24.36 14.19
N SER A 235 3.39 25.36 13.67
CA SER A 235 3.16 26.78 13.93
C SER A 235 2.90 27.49 12.62
N LEU A 236 1.78 28.20 12.56
CA LEU A 236 1.33 29.00 11.43
C LEU A 236 1.44 30.46 11.81
N LYS A 237 2.15 31.25 11.00
CA LYS A 237 2.30 32.68 11.17
C LYS A 237 1.69 33.40 9.98
N PHE A 238 0.66 34.21 10.20
CA PHE A 238 -0.09 34.89 9.13
C PHE A 238 -0.52 36.30 9.56
N LYS A 239 -1.04 37.10 8.64
CA LYS A 239 -1.48 38.47 8.92
C LYS A 239 -2.98 38.64 8.66
N LEU A 240 -3.64 39.41 9.52
CA LEU A 240 -5.01 39.89 9.32
C LEU A 240 -4.97 41.38 9.01
N ASP A 241 -5.42 41.79 7.83
CA ASP A 241 -5.38 43.21 7.43
C ASP A 241 -6.50 44.05 8.07
N SER A 242 -7.66 43.46 8.35
CA SER A 242 -8.71 44.12 9.12
C SER A 242 -9.54 43.11 9.92
N VAL A 243 -9.93 43.48 11.14
CA VAL A 243 -10.91 42.73 11.93
C VAL A 243 -12.23 43.47 11.76
N SER A 244 -12.96 43.19 10.67
CA SER A 244 -14.27 43.78 10.47
C SER A 244 -15.28 43.16 11.46
N LEU A 245 -15.59 43.96 12.48
CA LEU A 245 -16.67 43.91 13.47
C LEU A 245 -17.73 42.82 13.28
N SER A 246 -17.81 41.92 14.27
CA SER A 246 -18.86 40.91 14.50
C SER A 246 -19.11 39.95 13.31
N LYS A 247 -18.68 38.68 13.47
CA LYS A 247 -18.94 37.50 12.60
C LYS A 247 -17.82 37.07 11.65
N ALA A 248 -16.69 37.77 11.58
CA ALA A 248 -15.52 37.28 10.84
C ALA A 248 -14.97 35.98 11.46
N GLN A 249 -14.38 35.11 10.64
CA GLN A 249 -13.91 33.80 11.07
C GLN A 249 -12.62 33.39 10.41
N ILE A 250 -11.80 32.69 11.18
CA ILE A 250 -10.58 32.02 10.70
C ILE A 250 -10.82 30.53 10.80
N ALA A 251 -10.50 29.80 9.75
CA ALA A 251 -10.49 28.34 9.75
C ALA A 251 -9.10 27.84 9.38
N ILE A 252 -8.65 26.80 10.08
CA ILE A 252 -7.40 26.11 9.81
C ILE A 252 -7.75 24.69 9.38
N LEU A 253 -7.43 24.36 8.13
CA LEU A 253 -7.63 23.02 7.59
C LEU A 253 -6.80 22.01 8.38
N HIS A 254 -7.41 20.86 8.64
CA HIS A 254 -6.67 19.73 9.19
C HIS A 254 -5.82 19.07 8.10
N PRO A 255 -4.68 18.47 8.48
CA PRO A 255 -4.10 17.40 7.68
C PRO A 255 -5.19 16.36 7.37
N PRO A 256 -5.35 15.93 6.11
CA PRO A 256 -6.42 15.01 5.75
C PRO A 256 -6.18 13.64 6.37
N SER A 257 -7.25 12.96 6.79
CA SER A 257 -7.21 11.50 7.00
C SER A 257 -7.80 10.84 5.78
N ASN A 258 -7.00 10.07 5.06
CA ASN A 258 -7.36 9.43 3.80
C ASN A 258 -6.76 8.01 3.75
N GLU A 259 -6.76 7.39 2.58
CA GLU A 259 -6.23 6.04 2.40
C GLU A 259 -4.76 5.95 2.84
N GLN A 260 -3.98 7.02 2.63
CA GLN A 260 -2.51 7.00 2.74
C GLN A 260 -1.96 7.45 4.09
N GLN A 261 -2.77 8.16 4.87
CA GLN A 261 -2.40 8.63 6.19
C GLN A 261 -3.62 8.72 7.12
N ARG A 262 -3.42 8.34 8.38
CA ARG A 262 -4.42 8.51 9.44
C ARG A 262 -3.94 9.54 10.45
N ILE A 263 -4.70 10.62 10.58
CA ILE A 263 -4.40 11.72 11.50
C ILE A 263 -5.16 11.52 12.80
N ARG A 264 -4.48 11.68 13.94
CA ARG A 264 -5.07 11.55 15.27
C ARG A 264 -4.68 12.73 16.16
N GLY A 265 -5.59 13.06 17.07
CA GLY A 265 -5.30 13.98 18.17
C GLY A 265 -4.93 15.41 17.75
N VAL A 266 -5.56 15.95 16.69
CA VAL A 266 -5.37 17.36 16.31
C VAL A 266 -5.80 18.26 17.47
N LYS A 267 -4.85 18.95 18.08
CA LYS A 267 -5.07 19.80 19.26
C LYS A 267 -4.39 21.15 19.09
N PHE A 268 -5.19 22.21 19.12
CA PHE A 268 -4.72 23.60 19.09
C PHE A 268 -4.28 24.06 20.48
N SER A 269 -3.30 24.96 20.53
CA SER A 269 -2.89 25.61 21.79
C SER A 269 -3.89 26.66 22.25
N ASP A 270 -4.55 27.33 21.29
CA ASP A 270 -5.60 28.31 21.53
C ASP A 270 -6.97 27.59 21.56
N ALA A 271 -7.64 27.63 22.71
CA ALA A 271 -8.94 27.00 22.91
C ALA A 271 -10.08 27.72 22.16
N ALA A 272 -9.87 28.91 21.63
CA ALA A 272 -10.88 29.60 20.80
C ALA A 272 -11.11 28.90 19.45
N TYR A 273 -10.16 28.07 19.00
CA TYR A 273 -10.28 27.25 17.81
C TYR A 273 -11.07 25.97 18.11
N GLN A 274 -12.27 25.88 17.55
CA GLN A 274 -13.21 24.78 17.79
C GLN A 274 -13.38 23.90 16.55
N PRO A 275 -13.52 22.56 16.70
CA PRO A 275 -13.76 21.66 15.56
C PRO A 275 -14.97 22.08 14.72
N SER A 276 -14.79 22.10 13.40
CA SER A 276 -15.85 22.43 12.44
C SER A 276 -15.54 21.82 11.07
N PHE A 277 -16.30 22.20 10.05
CA PHE A 277 -16.10 21.78 8.67
C PHE A 277 -16.20 22.95 7.69
N ILE A 278 -15.38 22.91 6.65
CA ILE A 278 -15.60 23.68 5.42
C ILE A 278 -15.85 22.66 4.30
N GLN A 279 -17.04 22.70 3.70
CA GLN A 279 -17.52 21.64 2.81
C GLN A 279 -17.44 20.29 3.55
N ARG A 280 -16.64 19.34 3.04
CA ARG A 280 -16.39 18.02 3.68
C ARG A 280 -15.07 17.96 4.46
N ASN A 281 -14.31 19.06 4.50
CA ASN A 281 -12.97 19.10 5.10
C ASN A 281 -13.05 19.49 6.57
N ARG A 282 -12.36 18.72 7.42
CA ARG A 282 -12.24 19.01 8.86
C ARG A 282 -11.38 20.25 9.06
N VAL A 283 -11.84 21.14 9.92
CA VAL A 283 -11.11 22.35 10.30
C VAL A 283 -11.17 22.56 11.81
N HIS A 284 -10.36 23.47 12.32
CA HIS A 284 -10.75 24.22 13.50
C HIS A 284 -11.00 25.66 13.15
N LEU A 285 -12.06 26.22 13.73
CA LEU A 285 -12.59 27.52 13.42
C LEU A 285 -12.58 28.40 14.66
N LYS A 286 -12.06 29.62 14.51
CA LYS A 286 -12.16 30.70 15.50
C LYS A 286 -13.08 31.78 14.97
N LYS A 287 -14.12 32.11 15.72
CA LYS A 287 -14.94 33.31 15.46
C LYS A 287 -14.22 34.51 16.05
N LEU A 288 -13.98 35.54 15.25
CA LEU A 288 -13.32 36.75 15.69
C LEU A 288 -14.29 37.64 16.46
N SER A 289 -13.75 38.26 17.50
CA SER A 289 -14.43 39.20 18.40
C SER A 289 -13.76 40.57 18.33
N ILE A 290 -14.30 41.53 19.08
CA ILE A 290 -13.72 42.88 19.20
C ILE A 290 -12.37 42.84 19.91
N GLU A 291 -12.09 41.79 20.70
CA GLU A 291 -10.83 41.60 21.42
C GLU A 291 -9.70 41.10 20.50
N ASP A 292 -10.04 40.55 19.34
CA ASP A 292 -9.05 40.10 18.37
C ASP A 292 -8.49 41.31 17.59
N LEU A 293 -7.16 41.48 17.65
CA LEU A 293 -6.48 42.60 17.02
C LEU A 293 -6.06 42.28 15.58
N PRO A 294 -6.11 43.26 14.65
CA PRO A 294 -5.48 43.11 13.34
C PRO A 294 -3.96 42.98 13.48
N GLY A 295 -3.32 42.51 12.41
CA GLY A 295 -1.87 42.32 12.36
C GLY A 295 -1.45 40.86 12.41
N GLU A 296 -0.24 40.62 12.90
CA GLU A 296 0.41 39.31 12.91
C GLU A 296 -0.25 38.36 13.90
N GLN A 297 -0.56 37.15 13.44
CA GLN A 297 -1.17 36.07 14.20
C GLN A 297 -0.24 34.87 14.20
N ILE A 298 -0.17 34.17 15.34
CA ILE A 298 0.57 32.93 15.48
C ILE A 298 -0.36 31.87 16.07
N VAL A 299 -0.57 30.79 15.34
CA VAL A 299 -1.40 29.66 15.78
C VAL A 299 -0.55 28.39 15.81
N LYS A 300 -0.62 27.65 16.91
CA LYS A 300 0.07 26.38 17.07
C LYS A 300 -0.91 25.24 17.28
N TYR A 301 -0.61 24.10 16.67
CA TYR A 301 -1.36 22.87 16.88
C TYR A 301 -0.45 21.65 16.76
N LYS A 302 -0.88 20.55 17.36
CA LYS A 302 -0.16 19.27 17.30
C LYS A 302 -1.07 18.15 16.84
N PHE A 303 -0.49 17.11 16.25
CA PHE A 303 -1.19 15.89 15.85
C PHE A 303 -0.19 14.74 15.70
N SER A 304 -0.71 13.51 15.70
CA SER A 304 0.04 12.35 15.23
C SER A 304 -0.48 11.88 13.87
N SER A 305 0.41 11.33 13.05
CA SER A 305 0.09 10.74 11.75
C SER A 305 0.70 9.37 11.65
N LYS A 306 -0.11 8.40 11.20
CA LYS A 306 0.35 7.07 10.80
C LYS A 306 0.24 7.00 9.28
N ASN A 307 1.38 6.93 8.61
CA ASN A 307 1.50 6.95 7.16
C ASN A 307 1.88 5.56 6.64
N GLN A 308 1.34 5.17 5.49
CA GLN A 308 1.62 3.88 4.89
C GLN A 308 2.14 4.05 3.47
N PHE A 309 2.95 3.08 3.01
CA PHE A 309 3.32 2.99 1.62
C PHE A 309 2.18 2.36 0.85
N ILE A 310 1.58 3.13 -0.05
CA ILE A 310 0.42 2.66 -0.82
C ILE A 310 0.79 2.55 -2.27
N LYS A 311 0.40 1.43 -2.86
CA LYS A 311 0.48 1.16 -4.28
C LYS A 311 -0.91 0.97 -4.85
N TYR A 312 -1.26 1.84 -5.77
CA TYR A 312 -2.50 1.81 -6.55
C TYR A 312 -2.24 1.08 -7.86
N TYR A 313 -3.09 0.11 -8.16
CA TYR A 313 -3.02 -0.68 -9.38
C TYR A 313 -4.34 -0.58 -10.12
N VAL A 314 -4.31 0.00 -11.31
CA VAL A 314 -5.49 0.17 -12.15
C VAL A 314 -5.67 -1.09 -13.00
N THR A 315 -6.57 -1.97 -12.58
CA THR A 315 -6.88 -3.23 -13.28
C THR A 315 -7.81 -3.00 -14.47
N ASP A 316 -7.92 -3.99 -15.37
CA ASP A 316 -8.86 -3.94 -16.50
C ASP A 316 -10.31 -3.81 -16.02
N GLU A 317 -10.63 -4.35 -14.84
CA GLU A 317 -11.97 -4.21 -14.24
C GLU A 317 -12.37 -2.75 -13.99
N TYR A 318 -11.43 -1.86 -13.68
CA TYR A 318 -11.72 -0.43 -13.61
C TYR A 318 -11.79 0.19 -15.00
N LEU A 319 -10.86 -0.18 -15.88
CA LEU A 319 -10.72 0.44 -17.19
C LEU A 319 -11.87 0.14 -18.16
N ASP A 320 -12.59 -0.96 -17.93
CA ASP A 320 -13.68 -1.42 -18.80
C ASP A 320 -15.07 -0.96 -18.31
N LYS A 321 -15.13 -0.16 -17.23
CA LYS A 321 -16.37 0.43 -16.71
C LYS A 321 -16.66 1.77 -17.40
N GLU A 322 -17.89 1.94 -17.89
CA GLU A 322 -18.41 3.27 -18.21
C GLU A 322 -18.55 4.07 -16.89
N ALA A 323 -18.04 5.30 -16.88
CA ALA A 323 -18.08 6.16 -15.71
C ALA A 323 -18.17 7.62 -16.11
N GLU A 324 -18.83 8.41 -15.27
CA GLU A 324 -18.86 9.87 -15.36
C GLU A 324 -18.25 10.45 -14.08
N TYR A 325 -17.82 11.71 -14.13
CA TYR A 325 -17.35 12.39 -12.94
C TYR A 325 -18.48 12.57 -11.91
N PRO A 326 -18.27 12.19 -10.64
CA PRO A 326 -19.28 12.41 -9.62
C PRO A 326 -19.45 13.91 -9.33
N GLY A 327 -20.64 14.32 -8.90
CA GLY A 327 -20.95 15.74 -8.68
C GLY A 327 -20.04 16.45 -7.67
N ASP A 328 -19.38 15.71 -6.77
CA ASP A 328 -18.48 16.27 -5.76
C ASP A 328 -17.08 16.61 -6.28
N VAL A 329 -16.73 16.26 -7.53
CA VAL A 329 -15.47 16.71 -8.15
C VAL A 329 -15.60 18.00 -8.97
N THR A 330 -16.80 18.55 -9.10
CA THR A 330 -17.08 19.75 -9.92
C THR A 330 -16.27 20.99 -9.53
N ALA A 331 -15.83 21.11 -8.28
CA ALA A 331 -14.96 22.20 -7.83
C ALA A 331 -13.48 22.05 -8.28
N PHE A 332 -13.11 20.91 -8.86
CA PHE A 332 -11.72 20.52 -9.12
C PHE A 332 -11.35 20.52 -10.61
N TYR A 333 -12.25 20.93 -11.49
CA TYR A 333 -12.00 21.08 -12.92
C TYR A 333 -12.97 22.07 -13.59
N GLU A 334 -12.67 22.44 -14.82
CA GLU A 334 -13.56 23.22 -15.67
C GLU A 334 -14.43 22.27 -16.49
N LYS A 335 -15.72 22.17 -16.17
CA LYS A 335 -16.65 21.23 -16.84
C LYS A 335 -16.72 21.40 -18.36
N THR A 336 -16.48 22.61 -18.88
CA THR A 336 -16.45 22.88 -20.33
C THR A 336 -15.30 22.18 -21.07
N LYS A 337 -14.27 21.72 -20.35
CA LYS A 337 -13.13 20.96 -20.90
C LYS A 337 -13.30 19.45 -20.78
N GLU A 338 -14.44 18.99 -20.26
CA GLU A 338 -14.72 17.55 -20.13
C GLU A 338 -14.90 16.93 -21.53
N GLU A 339 -13.98 16.05 -21.91
CA GLU A 339 -14.13 15.27 -23.13
C GLU A 339 -15.09 14.09 -22.91
N LEU A 340 -16.37 14.30 -23.24
CA LEU A 340 -17.48 13.35 -23.05
C LEU A 340 -17.36 12.00 -23.81
N LYS A 341 -16.25 11.74 -24.51
CA LYS A 341 -16.06 10.54 -25.36
C LYS A 341 -14.82 9.70 -25.04
N LEU A 342 -13.97 10.11 -24.10
CA LEU A 342 -12.75 9.39 -23.80
C LEU A 342 -13.02 8.19 -22.87
N LEU A 343 -12.47 7.03 -23.21
CA LEU A 343 -12.53 5.84 -22.37
C LEU A 343 -11.53 5.98 -21.20
N PRO A 344 -11.74 5.29 -20.05
CA PRO A 344 -10.78 5.30 -18.94
C PRO A 344 -9.34 4.97 -19.34
N ARG A 345 -9.17 4.13 -20.39
CA ARG A 345 -7.86 3.76 -20.96
C ARG A 345 -7.15 4.96 -21.58
N ASP A 346 -7.87 5.82 -22.29
CA ASP A 346 -7.32 7.00 -22.96
C ASP A 346 -6.85 8.03 -21.92
N TYR A 347 -7.64 8.21 -20.84
CA TYR A 347 -7.25 9.03 -19.70
C TYR A 347 -5.94 8.55 -19.07
N LEU A 348 -5.83 7.24 -18.82
CA LEU A 348 -4.63 6.66 -18.22
C LEU A 348 -3.39 6.89 -19.10
N ASP A 349 -3.52 6.73 -20.41
CA ASP A 349 -2.44 6.99 -21.36
C ASP A 349 -2.05 8.47 -21.38
N ALA A 350 -3.02 9.38 -21.42
CA ALA A 350 -2.76 10.82 -21.39
C ALA A 350 -2.08 11.26 -20.09
N ILE A 351 -2.54 10.76 -18.94
CA ILE A 351 -1.92 11.00 -17.62
C ILE A 351 -0.48 10.50 -17.61
N TYR A 352 -0.23 9.29 -18.11
CA TYR A 352 1.11 8.71 -18.17
C TYR A 352 2.07 9.55 -19.04
N GLN A 353 1.63 9.97 -20.23
CA GLN A 353 2.43 10.83 -21.11
C GLN A 353 2.69 12.21 -20.50
N ALA A 354 1.67 12.80 -19.86
CA ALA A 354 1.82 14.08 -19.18
C ALA A 354 2.84 13.98 -18.02
N ARG A 355 2.83 12.89 -17.24
CA ARG A 355 3.83 12.66 -16.17
C ARG A 355 5.25 12.61 -16.72
N GLN A 356 5.47 11.89 -17.83
CA GLN A 356 6.79 11.73 -18.44
C GLN A 356 7.32 13.01 -19.08
N THR A 357 6.43 13.84 -19.64
CA THR A 357 6.82 15.06 -20.35
C THR A 357 6.84 16.29 -19.47
N SER A 358 6.39 16.19 -18.21
CA SER A 358 6.29 17.35 -17.34
C SER A 358 7.55 17.67 -16.58
N ILE A 359 7.93 18.95 -16.63
CA ILE A 359 9.15 19.46 -15.99
C ILE A 359 8.92 19.86 -14.51
N SER A 360 7.68 20.06 -14.10
CA SER A 360 7.30 20.40 -12.72
C SER A 360 5.87 19.95 -12.40
N ILE A 361 5.53 19.90 -11.12
CA ILE A 361 4.16 19.62 -10.65
C ILE A 361 3.15 20.66 -11.18
N ASN A 362 3.55 21.92 -11.30
CA ASN A 362 2.66 22.96 -11.85
C ASN A 362 2.42 22.77 -13.34
N ASP A 363 3.47 22.45 -14.12
CA ASP A 363 3.31 22.11 -15.53
C ASP A 363 2.41 20.88 -15.72
N PHE A 364 2.61 19.83 -14.90
CA PHE A 364 1.73 18.66 -14.92
C PHE A 364 0.27 19.01 -14.58
N LYS A 365 0.05 19.84 -13.56
CA LYS A 365 -1.28 20.34 -13.18
C LYS A 365 -1.95 21.08 -14.33
N ASP A 366 -1.23 21.92 -15.05
CA ASP A 366 -1.78 22.71 -16.15
C ASP A 366 -2.16 21.82 -17.33
N LYS A 367 -1.33 20.81 -17.67
CA LYS A 367 -1.70 19.76 -18.64
C LYS A 367 -2.95 18.98 -18.23
N MET A 368 -3.08 18.61 -16.95
CA MET A 368 -4.29 17.93 -16.47
C MET A 368 -5.54 18.81 -16.60
N LYS A 369 -5.41 20.11 -16.33
CA LYS A 369 -6.51 21.07 -16.52
C LYS A 369 -6.91 21.22 -17.98
N GLU A 370 -5.95 21.21 -18.90
CA GLU A 370 -6.22 21.24 -20.36
C GLU A 370 -6.98 19.98 -20.80
N LEU A 371 -6.63 18.83 -20.24
CA LEU A 371 -7.32 17.55 -20.48
C LEU A 371 -8.67 17.40 -19.73
N GLY A 372 -9.10 18.42 -18.98
CA GLY A 372 -10.33 18.36 -18.19
C GLY A 372 -10.29 17.33 -17.06
N VAL A 373 -9.10 16.90 -16.61
CA VAL A 373 -8.92 15.95 -15.50
C VAL A 373 -9.04 16.70 -14.17
N PRO A 374 -9.91 16.26 -13.22
CA PRO A 374 -9.98 16.86 -11.91
C PRO A 374 -8.67 16.74 -11.14
N VAL A 375 -8.21 17.88 -10.63
CA VAL A 375 -6.97 17.99 -9.85
C VAL A 375 -7.26 18.59 -8.49
N GLN A 376 -6.74 17.94 -7.45
CA GLN A 376 -6.75 18.45 -6.08
C GLN A 376 -5.31 18.72 -5.64
N PRO A 377 -4.84 19.98 -5.71
CA PRO A 377 -3.54 20.36 -5.16
C PRO A 377 -3.45 20.08 -3.66
N PHE A 378 -2.26 19.73 -3.19
CA PHE A 378 -1.98 19.57 -1.78
C PHE A 378 -0.53 19.93 -1.46
N ARG A 379 -0.27 20.24 -0.18
CA ARG A 379 1.10 20.38 0.32
C ARG A 379 1.44 19.28 1.28
N MET A 380 2.69 18.82 1.19
CA MET A 380 3.20 17.75 2.03
C MET A 380 4.58 18.06 2.60
N ILE A 381 4.95 17.38 3.68
CA ILE A 381 6.33 17.26 4.15
C ILE A 381 6.86 15.90 3.71
N ARG A 382 8.05 15.88 3.13
CA ARG A 382 8.74 14.64 2.75
C ARG A 382 9.89 14.33 3.71
N PHE A 383 9.80 13.22 4.42
CA PHE A 383 10.77 12.76 5.42
C PHE A 383 11.78 11.77 4.83
N GLU A 384 12.57 12.19 3.84
CA GLU A 384 13.60 11.34 3.25
C GLU A 384 14.91 11.39 4.06
N LYS A 385 15.45 10.21 4.38
CA LYS A 385 16.70 10.08 5.12
C LYS A 385 17.84 10.78 4.39
N GLY A 386 18.56 11.65 5.09
CA GLY A 386 19.71 12.38 4.55
C GLY A 386 19.36 13.55 3.62
N LYS A 387 18.08 13.86 3.40
CA LYS A 387 17.66 15.06 2.69
C LYS A 387 17.12 16.11 3.66
N ALA A 388 17.27 17.39 3.27
CA ALA A 388 16.67 18.48 4.01
C ALA A 388 15.14 18.32 4.00
N LYS A 389 14.52 18.46 5.17
CA LYS A 389 13.06 18.41 5.29
C LYS A 389 12.49 19.65 4.59
N SER A 390 11.68 19.44 3.57
CA SER A 390 11.05 20.53 2.81
C SER A 390 9.55 20.30 2.68
N ILE A 391 8.81 21.41 2.72
CA ILE A 391 7.41 21.44 2.33
C ILE A 391 7.39 21.50 0.81
N GLN A 392 6.62 20.61 0.18
CA GLN A 392 6.55 20.47 -1.26
C GLN A 392 5.09 20.52 -1.71
N ASP A 393 4.87 21.11 -2.88
CA ASP A 393 3.59 21.06 -3.58
C ASP A 393 3.49 19.76 -4.40
N SER A 394 2.30 19.18 -4.40
CA SER A 394 1.93 18.02 -5.21
C SER A 394 0.42 18.09 -5.47
N LEU A 395 -0.15 17.07 -6.11
CA LEU A 395 -1.58 17.02 -6.39
C LEU A 395 -2.08 15.58 -6.44
N SER A 396 -3.37 15.42 -6.19
CA SER A 396 -4.11 14.21 -6.54
C SER A 396 -4.87 14.45 -7.84
N ILE A 397 -4.97 13.42 -8.67
CA ILE A 397 -5.84 13.41 -9.85
C ILE A 397 -7.04 12.52 -9.58
N PHE A 398 -8.17 12.80 -10.22
CA PHE A 398 -9.29 11.88 -10.24
C PHE A 398 -9.21 11.02 -11.50
N LEU A 399 -8.94 9.73 -11.34
CA LEU A 399 -8.99 8.78 -12.45
C LEU A 399 -10.43 8.30 -12.60
N LEU A 400 -10.99 8.41 -13.81
CA LEU A 400 -12.33 7.94 -14.14
C LEU A 400 -12.49 6.46 -13.72
N SER A 401 -13.69 6.09 -13.25
CA SER A 401 -14.05 4.77 -12.67
C SER A 401 -13.23 4.27 -11.46
N TYR A 402 -12.11 4.92 -11.14
CA TYR A 402 -11.19 4.50 -10.09
C TYR A 402 -11.19 5.41 -8.87
N GLY A 403 -11.27 6.73 -9.04
CA GLY A 403 -11.29 7.74 -7.97
C GLY A 403 -9.99 8.53 -7.80
N TRP A 404 -9.85 9.22 -6.67
CA TRP A 404 -8.68 10.05 -6.36
C TRP A 404 -7.39 9.21 -6.19
N ILE A 405 -6.32 9.65 -6.84
CA ILE A 405 -4.98 9.07 -6.76
C ILE A 405 -3.95 10.18 -6.52
N PRO A 406 -3.10 10.10 -5.48
CA PRO A 406 -2.01 11.06 -5.28
C PRO A 406 -0.88 10.88 -6.29
N ILE A 407 -0.30 11.97 -6.78
CA ILE A 407 0.86 11.98 -7.68
C ILE A 407 2.09 12.45 -6.90
N GLY A 408 2.77 11.50 -6.24
CA GLY A 408 3.94 11.79 -5.41
C GLY A 408 5.15 12.29 -6.21
N ASP A 409 5.48 11.61 -7.31
CA ASP A 409 6.64 11.90 -8.17
C ASP A 409 6.21 11.84 -9.66
N LEU A 410 6.71 12.77 -10.50
CA LEU A 410 6.38 12.83 -11.94
C LEU A 410 7.25 11.89 -12.78
N GLY A 411 8.57 11.87 -12.52
CA GLY A 411 9.52 11.07 -13.29
C GLY A 411 9.34 9.58 -13.03
N LEU A 412 8.81 8.86 -14.00
CA LEU A 412 8.71 7.41 -13.97
C LEU A 412 9.93 6.82 -14.68
N GLY A 413 10.52 5.77 -14.10
CA GLY A 413 11.55 5.00 -14.81
C GLY A 413 10.98 4.47 -16.14
N SER A 414 11.82 4.29 -17.16
CA SER A 414 11.40 3.93 -18.54
C SER A 414 10.56 2.65 -18.64
N ASN A 415 10.60 1.78 -17.63
CA ASN A 415 9.87 0.50 -17.56
C ASN A 415 8.75 0.51 -16.51
N THR A 416 8.30 1.67 -16.06
CA THR A 416 7.21 1.75 -15.08
C THR A 416 5.87 1.55 -15.80
N ASP A 417 5.06 0.63 -15.31
CA ASP A 417 3.70 0.42 -15.84
C ASP A 417 2.85 1.68 -15.66
N LYS A 418 2.18 2.13 -16.73
CA LYS A 418 1.26 3.27 -16.69
C LYS A 418 0.10 3.11 -15.71
N ARG A 419 -0.25 1.86 -15.36
CA ARG A 419 -1.31 1.49 -14.41
C ARG A 419 -0.90 1.63 -12.95
N TYR A 420 0.34 2.04 -12.70
CA TYR A 420 0.93 2.08 -11.37
C TYR A 420 1.07 3.50 -10.82
N PHE A 421 0.55 3.69 -9.61
CA PHE A 421 0.77 4.89 -8.83
C PHE A 421 1.16 4.53 -7.41
N GLU A 422 1.96 5.38 -6.78
CA GLU A 422 2.40 5.15 -5.41
C GLU A 422 2.42 6.44 -4.61
N LYS A 423 2.29 6.27 -3.29
CA LYS A 423 2.62 7.30 -2.32
C LYS A 423 3.44 6.67 -1.20
N LYS A 424 4.56 7.31 -0.89
CA LYS A 424 5.50 6.90 0.15
C LYS A 424 4.92 7.13 1.54
N GLU A 425 5.27 6.24 2.45
CA GLU A 425 5.08 6.35 3.89
C GLU A 425 5.77 7.61 4.47
N THR A 426 6.85 8.06 3.81
CA THR A 426 7.60 9.28 4.16
C THR A 426 6.92 10.58 3.78
N ASP A 427 5.83 10.53 3.01
CA ASP A 427 5.13 11.73 2.55
C ASP A 427 3.94 12.02 3.47
N LEU A 428 3.95 13.14 4.18
CA LEU A 428 2.86 13.58 5.05
C LEU A 428 2.13 14.77 4.43
N ILE A 429 0.88 14.61 4.03
CA ILE A 429 0.05 15.69 3.51
C ILE A 429 -0.37 16.59 4.68
N LEU A 430 -0.01 17.87 4.62
CA LEU A 430 -0.33 18.88 5.62
C LEU A 430 -1.72 19.48 5.44
N PHE A 431 -2.12 19.70 4.19
CA PHE A 431 -3.46 20.17 3.81
C PHE A 431 -3.71 19.95 2.33
N GLN A 432 -4.98 19.86 1.96
CA GLN A 432 -5.45 19.78 0.58
C GLN A 432 -6.24 21.04 0.22
N SER A 433 -6.14 21.44 -1.03
CA SER A 433 -6.94 22.54 -1.57
C SER A 433 -8.42 22.17 -1.64
N LEU A 434 -9.27 23.17 -1.40
CA LEU A 434 -10.73 23.03 -1.41
C LEU A 434 -11.33 23.03 -2.84
N ASN A 435 -10.50 23.32 -3.85
CA ASN A 435 -10.86 23.35 -5.26
C ASN A 435 -9.58 23.19 -6.12
N SER A 436 -9.70 23.34 -7.43
CA SER A 436 -8.58 23.21 -8.40
C SER A 436 -7.49 24.29 -8.27
N LYS A 437 -7.74 25.39 -7.53
CA LYS A 437 -6.75 26.43 -7.28
C LYS A 437 -5.87 26.02 -6.11
N SER A 438 -4.56 26.12 -6.31
CA SER A 438 -3.56 25.79 -5.29
C SER A 438 -3.71 26.72 -4.08
N SER A 439 -3.87 26.11 -2.90
CA SER A 439 -3.90 26.83 -1.63
C SER A 439 -2.47 27.10 -1.18
N ILE A 440 -2.20 28.34 -0.78
CA ILE A 440 -0.89 28.78 -0.32
C ILE A 440 -0.63 28.47 1.15
N SER A 441 -1.67 28.15 1.93
CA SER A 441 -1.56 27.72 3.32
C SER A 441 -2.84 26.98 3.78
N PRO A 442 -2.87 26.35 4.98
CA PRO A 442 -4.09 25.78 5.54
C PRO A 442 -5.04 26.83 6.15
N VAL A 443 -4.69 28.12 6.15
CA VAL A 443 -5.43 29.20 6.80
C VAL A 443 -6.44 29.81 5.82
N TYR A 444 -7.69 29.87 6.24
CA TYR A 444 -8.77 30.49 5.51
C TYR A 444 -9.45 31.55 6.37
N PHE A 445 -9.83 32.65 5.73
CA PHE A 445 -10.55 33.74 6.36
C PHE A 445 -11.87 33.97 5.64
N ARG A 446 -12.89 34.32 6.40
CA ARG A 446 -14.13 34.88 5.86
C ARG A 446 -14.55 36.08 6.68
N LYS A 447 -14.97 37.14 6.01
CA LYS A 447 -15.37 38.40 6.64
C LYS A 447 -16.69 38.27 7.42
N ASP A 448 -17.62 37.46 6.91
CA ASP A 448 -18.90 37.15 7.55
C ASP A 448 -19.43 35.79 7.07
N ALA A 449 -20.65 35.43 7.48
CA ALA A 449 -21.24 34.13 7.15
C ALA A 449 -21.58 33.94 5.66
N ASN A 450 -21.76 35.03 4.91
CA ASN A 450 -22.17 35.02 3.50
C ASN A 450 -20.99 35.22 2.54
N SER A 451 -19.85 35.69 3.05
CA SER A 451 -18.62 35.85 2.30
C SER A 451 -17.98 34.51 1.93
N GLU A 452 -17.34 34.47 0.76
CA GLU A 452 -16.51 33.32 0.38
C GLU A 452 -15.28 33.18 1.29
N TRP A 453 -14.72 31.97 1.32
CA TRP A 453 -13.48 31.70 2.05
C TRP A 453 -12.28 32.13 1.22
N GLU A 454 -11.50 33.06 1.76
CA GLU A 454 -10.23 33.52 1.18
C GLU A 454 -9.07 32.74 1.80
N ASN A 455 -8.15 32.25 0.97
CA ASN A 455 -6.97 31.54 1.46
C ASN A 455 -5.85 32.53 1.79
N LEU A 456 -5.47 32.60 3.07
CA LEU A 456 -4.46 33.55 3.53
C LEU A 456 -3.03 32.98 3.39
N PRO A 457 -2.03 33.81 3.06
CA PRO A 457 -0.64 33.40 3.16
C PRO A 457 -0.28 33.16 4.63
N ALA A 458 0.40 32.05 4.89
CA ALA A 458 0.97 31.77 6.20
C ALA A 458 2.35 31.13 6.05
N GLU A 459 3.30 31.58 6.86
CA GLU A 459 4.55 30.88 7.08
C GLU A 459 4.28 29.63 7.94
N ILE A 460 4.71 28.47 7.45
CA ILE A 460 4.49 27.17 8.09
C ILE A 460 5.82 26.67 8.63
N THR A 461 5.91 26.54 9.95
CA THR A 461 7.05 25.89 10.62
C THR A 461 6.56 24.68 11.41
N TYR A 462 7.42 23.68 11.59
CA TYR A 462 7.05 22.45 12.30
C TYR A 462 8.23 21.83 13.04
N LYS A 463 7.92 21.07 14.09
CA LYS A 463 8.85 20.24 14.86
C LYS A 463 8.32 18.82 14.90
N ILE A 464 9.21 17.84 14.71
CA ILE A 464 8.93 16.42 14.93
C ILE A 464 9.36 16.10 16.36
N LYS A 465 8.48 15.45 17.13
CA LYS A 465 8.75 14.99 18.49
C LYS A 465 9.11 13.53 18.53
#